data_AF-A0AAN6ZEB9-F1
#
_entry.id   AF-A0AAN6ZEB9-F1
#
_cell.length_a   1.000
_cell.length_b   1.000
_cell.length_c   1.000
_cell.angle_alpha   90.00
_cell.angle_beta   90.00
_cell.angle_gamma   90.00
#
_symmetry.space_group_name_H-M   'P 1'
#
loop_
_entity.id
_entity.type
_entity.pdbx_description
1 polymer ?
#
loop_
_entity_poly.entity_id
_entity_poly.type
_entity_poly.pdbx_seq_one_letter_code
_entity_poly.pdbx_strand_id
1 'polypeptide(L)'
;YQVPLYYGAKPYITTDPSLRTITRGVHTRAAIDAPVPEVHATTQEHLNNFEKSSVTHVVIQVTISRQTQIFKSIGYQYDWDLPSPFWDFLGRIVSKAIFDDQVDLTELNFVAIGRQEFIAYTTSAWRAAANAQKAAGVAGLVGLPPPNVIEVNFKKPQPGQPMEVTWAPARALFTAKIREWNERAGRPLDHHIRKKLEADKTGPDVGEAVGPSGDGEA
;
A
#
# COMPACT_ATOMS: atom_id res chain seq x y z
N TYR A 1 12.46 -17.53 4.36
CA TYR A 1 12.04 -16.94 5.64
C TYR A 1 10.77 -16.13 5.43
N GLN A 2 9.63 -16.76 5.77
CA GLN A 2 8.34 -16.09 5.90
C GLN A 2 8.46 -15.12 7.07
N VAL A 3 8.20 -13.83 6.84
CA VAL A 3 7.82 -12.96 7.95
C VAL A 3 6.33 -13.23 8.11
N PRO A 4 5.89 -13.87 9.21
CA PRO A 4 4.47 -14.02 9.47
C PRO A 4 3.87 -12.62 9.51
N LEU A 5 2.80 -12.40 8.76
CA LEU A 5 1.94 -11.25 8.99
C LEU A 5 1.39 -11.43 10.40
N TYR A 6 2.03 -10.80 11.40
CA TYR A 6 1.48 -10.74 12.74
C TYR A 6 0.36 -9.70 12.70
N TYR A 7 -0.75 -10.07 12.07
CA TYR A 7 -2.02 -9.44 12.35
C TYR A 7 -2.29 -9.76 13.81
N GLY A 8 -2.09 -8.78 14.69
CA GLY A 8 -2.81 -8.79 15.97
C GLY A 8 -4.31 -8.91 15.70
N ALA A 9 -5.12 -9.04 16.77
CA ALA A 9 -6.57 -9.04 16.63
C ALA A 9 -7.03 -7.89 15.70
N LYS A 10 -7.90 -8.20 14.74
CA LYS A 10 -8.42 -7.24 13.76
C LYS A 10 -8.84 -5.96 14.48
N PRO A 11 -8.41 -4.77 14.02
CA PRO A 11 -8.79 -3.54 14.68
C PRO A 11 -10.30 -3.37 14.62
N TYR A 12 -10.89 -2.99 15.74
CA TYR A 12 -12.27 -2.51 15.74
C TYR A 12 -12.32 -1.16 15.01
N ILE A 13 -13.04 -1.13 13.90
CA ILE A 13 -13.32 0.07 13.12
C ILE A 13 -14.83 0.27 13.19
N THR A 14 -15.26 1.40 13.76
CA THR A 14 -16.68 1.77 13.78
C THR A 14 -17.16 2.00 12.35
N THR A 15 -18.22 1.28 11.98
CA THR A 15 -18.90 1.47 10.69
C THR A 15 -19.76 2.72 10.75
N ASP A 16 -19.59 3.61 9.78
CA ASP A 16 -20.39 4.81 9.61
C ASP A 16 -21.20 4.67 8.29
N PRO A 17 -22.52 4.43 8.35
CA PRO A 17 -23.33 4.17 7.16
C PRO A 17 -23.46 5.38 6.23
N SER A 18 -23.07 6.58 6.68
CA SER A 18 -23.03 7.77 5.83
C SER A 18 -21.82 7.80 4.88
N LEU A 19 -20.80 6.97 5.14
CA LEU A 19 -19.59 6.91 4.33
C LEU A 19 -19.74 5.90 3.19
N ARG A 20 -19.12 6.22 2.05
CA ARG A 20 -19.06 5.31 0.90
C ARG A 20 -18.08 4.18 1.17
N THR A 21 -18.36 3.02 0.60
CA THR A 21 -17.41 1.90 0.53
C THR A 21 -16.72 1.90 -0.83
N ILE A 22 -15.62 1.14 -0.95
CA ILE A 22 -14.91 1.00 -2.22
C ILE A 22 -15.78 0.31 -3.28
N THR A 23 -15.60 0.68 -4.54
CA THR A 23 -16.19 -0.06 -5.66
C THR A 23 -15.46 -1.40 -5.81
N ARG A 24 -16.20 -2.50 -5.79
CA ARG A 24 -15.64 -3.85 -5.96
C ARG A 24 -15.58 -4.25 -7.44
N GLY A 25 -14.65 -5.14 -7.77
CA GLY A 25 -14.51 -5.67 -9.14
C GLY A 25 -13.83 -4.73 -10.15
N VAL A 26 -13.37 -3.57 -9.71
CA VAL A 26 -12.62 -2.60 -10.53
C VAL A 26 -11.13 -2.64 -10.19
N HIS A 27 -10.31 -2.03 -11.05
CA HIS A 27 -8.89 -1.83 -10.78
C HIS A 27 -8.70 -1.00 -9.49
N THR A 28 -7.68 -1.32 -8.68
CA THR A 28 -7.39 -0.69 -7.37
C THR A 28 -7.46 0.84 -7.41
N ARG A 29 -6.82 1.45 -8.42
CA ARG A 29 -6.79 2.91 -8.61
C ARG A 29 -8.15 3.55 -8.90
N ALA A 30 -9.13 2.77 -9.35
CA ALA A 30 -10.50 3.20 -9.66
C ALA A 30 -11.51 2.86 -8.53
N ALA A 31 -11.08 2.12 -7.49
CA ALA A 31 -11.97 1.69 -6.42
C ALA A 31 -12.35 2.81 -5.44
N ILE A 32 -11.58 3.91 -5.42
CA ILE A 32 -11.86 5.16 -4.71
C ILE A 32 -11.91 6.28 -5.75
N ASP A 33 -13.12 6.81 -5.99
CA ASP A 33 -13.40 7.82 -7.01
C ASP A 33 -13.24 9.27 -6.49
N ALA A 34 -12.96 9.43 -5.20
CA ALA A 34 -12.76 10.75 -4.61
C ALA A 34 -11.61 11.50 -5.32
N PRO A 35 -11.72 12.83 -5.51
CA PRO A 35 -10.58 13.62 -5.92
C PRO A 35 -9.49 13.57 -4.85
N VAL A 36 -8.23 13.62 -5.27
CA VAL A 36 -7.11 13.76 -4.32
C VAL A 36 -7.24 15.13 -3.65
N PRO A 37 -7.34 15.21 -2.31
CA PRO A 37 -7.55 16.48 -1.62
C PRO A 37 -6.41 17.48 -1.85
N GLU A 38 -6.64 18.73 -1.48
CA GLU A 38 -5.54 19.69 -1.30
C GLU A 38 -4.63 19.20 -0.17
N VAL A 39 -3.32 19.23 -0.39
CA VAL A 39 -2.34 18.67 0.54
C VAL A 39 -1.06 19.49 0.53
N HIS A 40 -0.55 19.78 1.73
CA HIS A 40 0.70 20.48 1.94
C HIS A 40 1.75 19.55 2.52
N ALA A 41 2.92 19.48 1.87
CA ALA A 41 4.07 18.77 2.36
C ALA A 41 4.99 19.70 3.15
N THR A 42 5.40 19.26 4.34
CA THR A 42 6.37 19.98 5.19
C THR A 42 7.57 19.09 5.48
N THR A 43 8.76 19.68 5.58
CA THR A 43 10.00 19.00 5.96
C THR A 43 10.82 19.88 6.90
N GLN A 44 11.96 19.39 7.37
CA GLN A 44 12.88 20.16 8.19
C GLN A 44 13.56 21.23 7.31
N GLU A 45 13.77 22.43 7.84
CA GLU A 45 14.23 23.59 7.06
C GLU A 45 15.54 23.35 6.28
N HIS A 46 16.49 22.62 6.88
CA HIS A 46 17.75 22.28 6.23
C HIS A 46 17.62 21.30 5.05
N LEU A 47 16.45 20.69 4.87
CA LEU A 47 16.13 19.79 3.76
C LEU A 47 15.36 20.49 2.63
N ASN A 48 15.15 21.81 2.70
CA ASN A 48 14.44 22.56 1.66
C ASN A 48 15.12 22.47 0.28
N ASN A 49 16.45 22.27 0.25
CA ASN A 49 17.23 22.10 -0.99
C ASN A 49 17.41 20.62 -1.40
N PHE A 50 16.73 19.69 -0.74
CA PHE A 50 16.81 18.28 -1.08
C PHE A 50 16.28 18.03 -2.49
N GLU A 51 17.07 17.33 -3.32
CA GLU A 51 16.71 17.03 -4.69
C GLU A 51 15.62 15.94 -4.77
N LYS A 52 14.36 16.36 -4.82
CA LYS A 52 13.21 15.44 -4.88
C LYS A 52 13.22 14.52 -6.11
N SER A 53 13.77 14.97 -7.25
CA SER A 53 13.93 14.17 -8.47
C SER A 53 14.82 12.93 -8.26
N SER A 54 15.69 12.96 -7.26
CA SER A 54 16.57 11.84 -6.93
C SER A 54 15.90 10.76 -6.07
N VAL A 55 14.67 10.97 -5.59
CA VAL A 55 13.93 9.98 -4.77
C VAL A 55 13.54 8.79 -5.63
N THR A 56 13.88 7.59 -5.16
CA THR A 56 13.52 6.34 -5.85
C THR A 56 12.41 5.58 -5.14
N HIS A 57 12.26 5.78 -3.82
CA HIS A 57 11.25 5.10 -3.02
C HIS A 57 10.64 6.01 -1.95
N VAL A 58 9.41 5.69 -1.58
CA VAL A 58 8.66 6.35 -0.53
C VAL A 58 8.17 5.30 0.45
N VAL A 59 8.28 5.56 1.74
CA VAL A 59 7.65 4.74 2.78
C VAL A 59 6.62 5.59 3.51
N ILE A 60 5.35 5.22 3.39
CA ILE A 60 4.27 5.81 4.18
C ILE A 60 4.18 5.06 5.50
N GLN A 61 4.29 5.80 6.60
CA GLN A 61 4.02 5.30 7.94
C GLN A 61 2.67 5.85 8.40
N VAL A 62 1.69 4.97 8.60
CA VAL A 62 0.32 5.39 8.95
C VAL A 62 -0.32 4.43 9.94
N THR A 63 -1.03 4.98 10.94
CA THR A 63 -1.80 4.16 11.87
C THR A 63 -3.19 3.90 11.33
N ILE A 64 -3.82 2.79 11.74
CA ILE A 64 -5.21 2.48 11.36
C ILE A 64 -6.15 3.64 11.67
N SER A 65 -6.05 4.21 12.88
CA SER A 65 -6.86 5.34 13.28
C SER A 65 -6.64 6.57 12.39
N ARG A 66 -5.40 6.80 11.93
CA ARG A 66 -5.11 7.88 10.99
C ARG A 66 -5.70 7.60 9.61
N GLN A 67 -5.61 6.36 9.10
CA GLN A 67 -6.25 5.98 7.85
C GLN A 67 -7.77 6.18 7.91
N THR A 68 -8.43 5.69 8.96
CA THR A 68 -9.87 5.92 9.16
C THR A 68 -10.22 7.41 9.11
N GLN A 69 -9.40 8.28 9.71
CA GLN A 69 -9.63 9.73 9.68
C GLN A 69 -9.42 10.35 8.29
N ILE A 70 -8.36 9.94 7.58
CA ILE A 70 -8.07 10.38 6.21
C ILE A 70 -9.23 10.00 5.29
N PHE A 71 -9.65 8.74 5.31
CA PHE A 71 -10.71 8.28 4.42
C PHE A 71 -12.08 8.85 4.81
N LYS A 72 -12.36 9.01 6.10
CA LYS A 72 -13.55 9.72 6.55
C LYS A 72 -13.59 11.17 6.04
N SER A 73 -12.47 11.88 6.00
CA SER A 73 -12.43 13.27 5.49
C SER A 73 -12.74 13.39 3.99
N ILE A 74 -12.64 12.30 3.22
CA ILE A 74 -13.01 12.24 1.80
C ILE A 74 -14.28 11.42 1.56
N GLY A 75 -15.05 11.12 2.62
CA GLY A 75 -16.34 10.43 2.53
C GLY A 75 -16.25 8.93 2.31
N TYR A 76 -15.17 8.27 2.72
CA TYR A 76 -14.95 6.84 2.58
C TYR A 76 -14.76 6.11 3.92
N GLN A 77 -15.39 4.95 4.04
CA GLN A 77 -15.18 4.00 5.12
C GLN A 77 -13.90 3.21 4.85
N TYR A 78 -12.90 3.34 5.71
CA TYR A 78 -11.70 2.49 5.63
C TYR A 78 -12.05 1.03 5.90
N ASP A 79 -11.59 0.14 5.02
CA ASP A 79 -11.78 -1.32 5.12
C ASP A 79 -10.42 -2.01 5.24
N TRP A 80 -10.17 -2.58 6.43
CA TRP A 80 -8.93 -3.28 6.76
C TRP A 80 -8.77 -4.60 5.99
N ASP A 81 -9.87 -5.23 5.56
CA ASP A 81 -9.81 -6.50 4.84
C ASP A 81 -9.44 -6.31 3.37
N LEU A 82 -9.61 -5.09 2.85
CA LEU A 82 -9.32 -4.71 1.47
C LEU A 82 -8.48 -3.43 1.43
N PRO A 83 -7.23 -3.47 1.93
CA PRO A 83 -6.46 -2.26 2.16
C PRO A 83 -5.81 -1.68 0.89
N SER A 84 -5.61 -2.47 -0.16
CA SER A 84 -4.88 -2.03 -1.36
C SER A 84 -5.46 -0.78 -2.06
N PRO A 85 -6.79 -0.62 -2.25
CA PRO A 85 -7.37 0.64 -2.75
C PRO A 85 -7.02 1.86 -1.92
N PHE A 86 -7.01 1.70 -0.60
CA PHE A 86 -6.67 2.77 0.33
C PHE A 86 -5.18 3.11 0.23
N TRP A 87 -4.30 2.11 0.16
CA TRP A 87 -2.88 2.31 -0.03
C TRP A 87 -2.54 2.96 -1.38
N ASP A 88 -3.18 2.56 -2.48
CA ASP A 88 -3.04 3.25 -3.76
C ASP A 88 -3.42 4.73 -3.64
N PHE A 89 -4.54 5.01 -2.97
CA PHE A 89 -4.99 6.39 -2.74
C PHE A 89 -4.04 7.20 -1.86
N LEU A 90 -3.48 6.61 -0.79
CA LEU A 90 -2.43 7.28 0.01
C LEU A 90 -1.20 7.60 -0.84
N GLY A 91 -0.79 6.68 -1.73
CA GLY A 91 0.28 6.90 -2.68
C GLY A 91 0.00 8.09 -3.61
N ARG A 92 -1.23 8.25 -4.08
CA ARG A 92 -1.66 9.40 -4.89
C ARG A 92 -1.62 10.72 -4.10
N ILE A 93 -2.04 10.73 -2.83
CA ILE A 93 -1.92 11.92 -1.98
C ILE A 93 -0.44 12.32 -1.85
N VAL A 94 0.45 11.36 -1.62
CA VAL A 94 1.89 11.64 -1.46
C VAL A 94 2.53 12.07 -2.78
N SER A 95 2.13 11.46 -3.90
CA SER A 95 2.55 11.87 -5.24
C SER A 95 2.26 13.36 -5.48
N LYS A 96 1.02 13.77 -5.24
CA LYS A 96 0.60 15.18 -5.30
C LYS A 96 1.40 16.07 -4.34
N ALA A 97 1.47 15.70 -3.06
CA ALA A 97 2.04 16.53 -2.02
C ALA A 97 3.55 16.79 -2.21
N ILE A 98 4.30 15.76 -2.58
CA ILE A 98 5.77 15.82 -2.61
C ILE A 98 6.27 16.15 -4.02
N PHE A 99 5.65 15.58 -5.05
CA PHE A 99 6.13 15.60 -6.42
C PHE A 99 5.21 16.37 -7.39
N ASP A 100 4.17 17.05 -6.90
CA ASP A 100 3.23 17.83 -7.73
C ASP A 100 2.62 17.00 -8.88
N ASP A 101 2.24 15.75 -8.56
CA ASP A 101 1.70 14.73 -9.48
C ASP A 101 2.64 14.35 -10.65
N GLN A 102 3.90 14.82 -10.67
CA GLN A 102 4.87 14.50 -11.72
C GLN A 102 5.43 13.07 -11.61
N VAL A 103 5.24 12.41 -10.47
CA VAL A 103 5.81 11.09 -10.18
C VAL A 103 4.73 10.13 -9.73
N ASP A 104 4.37 9.19 -10.59
CA ASP A 104 3.52 8.06 -10.19
C ASP A 104 4.25 7.15 -9.20
N LEU A 105 3.57 6.87 -8.08
CA LEU A 105 4.01 5.94 -7.06
C LEU A 105 3.27 4.61 -7.24
N THR A 106 4.02 3.51 -7.33
CA THR A 106 3.45 2.16 -7.36
C THR A 106 3.86 1.40 -6.11
N GLU A 107 2.89 0.75 -5.47
CA GLU A 107 3.15 -0.11 -4.31
C GLU A 107 4.22 -1.17 -4.65
N LEU A 108 5.24 -1.24 -3.80
CA LEU A 108 6.31 -2.23 -3.84
C LEU A 108 6.02 -3.36 -2.87
N ASN A 109 5.75 -3.01 -1.61
CA ASN A 109 5.48 -3.95 -0.52
C ASN A 109 4.88 -3.22 0.68
N PHE A 110 4.41 -3.96 1.68
CA PHE A 110 3.96 -3.40 2.95
C PHE A 110 4.31 -4.30 4.13
N VAL A 111 4.32 -3.72 5.33
CA VAL A 111 4.39 -4.45 6.60
C VAL A 111 3.44 -3.80 7.58
N ALA A 112 2.66 -4.62 8.30
CA ALA A 112 1.89 -4.18 9.45
C ALA A 112 2.59 -4.59 10.75
N ILE A 113 2.77 -3.64 11.68
CA ILE A 113 3.30 -3.89 13.03
C ILE A 113 2.34 -3.29 14.04
N GLY A 114 1.64 -4.15 14.78
CA GLY A 114 0.60 -3.72 15.71
C GLY A 114 -0.52 -2.97 14.99
N ARG A 115 -0.69 -1.68 15.31
CA ARG A 115 -1.73 -0.82 14.70
C ARG A 115 -1.21 0.12 13.61
N GLN A 116 0.00 -0.14 13.14
CA GLN A 116 0.70 0.72 12.20
C GLN A 116 1.06 -0.05 10.94
N GLU A 117 0.83 0.58 9.81
CA GLU A 117 1.20 0.08 8.50
C GLU A 117 2.35 0.91 7.93
N PHE A 118 3.28 0.21 7.30
CA PHE A 118 4.42 0.74 6.59
C PHE A 118 4.25 0.31 5.14
N ILE A 119 3.82 1.22 4.27
CA ILE A 119 3.59 0.94 2.86
C ILE A 119 4.73 1.55 2.06
N ALA A 120 5.44 0.71 1.30
CA ALA A 120 6.53 1.13 0.45
C ALA A 120 6.08 1.26 -1.00
N TYR A 121 6.57 2.31 -1.64
CA TYR A 121 6.31 2.62 -3.04
C TYR A 121 7.63 2.76 -3.80
N THR A 122 7.57 2.47 -5.09
CA THR A 122 8.61 2.75 -6.07
C THR A 122 8.15 3.87 -6.98
N THR A 123 9.08 4.74 -7.39
CA THR A 123 8.80 5.72 -8.45
C THR A 123 8.76 5.04 -9.82
N SER A 124 7.96 5.59 -10.73
CA SER A 124 7.85 5.11 -12.12
C SER A 124 9.21 5.03 -12.82
N ALA A 125 10.07 6.03 -12.64
CA ALA A 125 11.42 6.08 -13.23
C ALA A 125 12.32 4.94 -12.73
N TRP A 126 12.35 4.71 -11.41
CA TRP A 126 13.11 3.59 -10.84
C TRP A 126 12.62 2.24 -11.36
N ARG A 127 11.29 2.05 -11.41
CA ARG A 127 10.66 0.82 -11.91
C ARG A 127 10.99 0.58 -13.38
N ALA A 128 10.98 1.63 -14.22
CA ALA A 128 11.35 1.52 -15.62
C ALA A 128 12.81 1.09 -15.79
N ALA A 129 13.73 1.71 -15.03
CA ALA A 129 15.15 1.33 -15.05
C ALA A 129 15.36 -0.12 -14.59
N ALA A 130 14.70 -0.54 -13.51
CA ALA A 130 14.80 -1.91 -13.00
C ALA A 130 14.25 -2.94 -14.00
N ASN A 131 13.13 -2.63 -14.67
CA ASN A 131 12.57 -3.50 -15.71
C ASN A 131 13.48 -3.59 -16.94
N ALA A 132 14.13 -2.48 -17.33
CA ALA A 132 15.08 -2.47 -18.43
C ALA A 132 16.31 -3.35 -18.14
N GLN A 133 16.86 -3.27 -16.92
CA GLN A 133 17.96 -4.13 -16.47
C GLN A 133 17.55 -5.61 -16.50
N LYS A 134 16.35 -5.92 -15.99
CA LYS A 134 15.80 -7.28 -16.02
C LYS A 134 15.62 -7.80 -17.46
N ALA A 135 15.12 -6.97 -18.36
CA ALA A 135 14.98 -7.31 -19.78
C ALA A 135 16.34 -7.54 -20.47
N ALA A 136 17.38 -6.83 -20.03
CA ALA A 136 18.76 -7.04 -20.47
C ALA A 136 19.45 -8.27 -19.83
N GLY A 137 18.73 -9.07 -19.02
CA GLY A 137 19.28 -10.24 -18.35
C GLY A 137 20.23 -9.92 -17.19
N VAL A 138 20.28 -8.67 -16.74
CA VAL A 138 21.08 -8.26 -15.59
C VAL A 138 20.40 -8.71 -14.31
N ALA A 139 21.12 -9.46 -13.49
CA ALA A 139 20.58 -10.03 -12.26
C ALA A 139 20.45 -8.95 -11.17
N GLY A 140 19.27 -8.88 -10.56
CA GLY A 140 19.04 -8.09 -9.35
C GLY A 140 19.14 -6.58 -9.57
N LEU A 141 19.89 -5.91 -8.69
CA LEU A 141 20.05 -4.45 -8.64
C LEU A 141 21.33 -3.93 -9.32
N VAL A 142 22.07 -4.79 -10.01
CA VAL A 142 23.36 -4.42 -10.61
C VAL A 142 23.16 -3.30 -11.63
N GLY A 143 23.94 -2.21 -11.50
CA GLY A 143 23.86 -1.04 -12.39
C GLY A 143 22.76 -0.03 -12.06
N LEU A 144 21.91 -0.30 -11.05
CA LEU A 144 20.97 0.70 -10.54
C LEU A 144 21.63 1.56 -9.45
N PRO A 145 21.29 2.87 -9.35
CA PRO A 145 21.81 3.69 -8.27
C PRO A 145 21.32 3.18 -6.91
N PRO A 146 22.00 3.47 -5.80
CA PRO A 146 21.50 3.12 -4.47
C PRO A 146 20.08 3.66 -4.23
N PRO A 147 19.20 2.93 -3.50
CA PRO A 147 17.88 3.47 -3.16
C PRO A 147 18.00 4.77 -2.37
N ASN A 148 17.36 5.84 -2.86
CA ASN A 148 17.14 7.07 -2.14
C ASN A 148 15.69 7.08 -1.66
N VAL A 149 15.52 6.96 -0.35
CA VAL A 149 14.23 6.65 0.28
C VAL A 149 13.83 7.81 1.19
N ILE A 150 12.58 8.23 1.09
CA ILE A 150 11.97 9.16 2.06
C ILE A 150 10.88 8.45 2.87
N GLU A 151 10.76 8.84 4.13
CA GLU A 151 9.63 8.48 5.00
C GLU A 151 8.60 9.60 5.00
N VAL A 152 7.33 9.22 4.94
CA VAL A 152 6.19 10.15 4.91
C VAL A 152 5.20 9.80 6.00
N ASN A 153 4.76 10.81 6.75
CA ASN A 153 3.77 10.69 7.79
C ASN A 153 2.60 11.64 7.55
N PHE A 154 1.38 11.17 7.81
CA PHE A 154 0.17 11.98 7.70
C PHE A 154 -0.18 12.62 9.04
N LYS A 155 -0.40 13.95 9.03
CA LYS A 155 -1.02 14.64 10.17
C LYS A 155 -2.52 14.37 10.22
N LYS A 156 -3.15 14.75 11.33
CA LYS A 156 -4.60 14.62 11.50
C LYS A 156 -5.30 15.56 10.51
N PRO A 157 -6.19 15.06 9.64
CA PRO A 157 -7.03 15.93 8.83
C PRO A 157 -7.83 16.88 9.73
N GLN A 158 -7.83 18.17 9.40
CA GLN A 158 -8.64 19.17 10.08
C GLN A 158 -9.80 19.58 9.16
N PRO A 159 -11.04 19.68 9.67
CA PRO A 159 -12.18 20.09 8.85
C PRO A 159 -11.93 21.45 8.17
N GLY A 160 -12.15 21.51 6.86
CA GLY A 160 -12.00 22.74 6.07
C GLY A 160 -10.56 23.22 5.85
N GLN A 161 -9.56 22.44 6.23
CA GLN A 161 -8.14 22.74 5.97
C GLN A 161 -7.55 21.74 4.97
N PRO A 162 -6.53 22.14 4.20
CA PRO A 162 -5.73 21.21 3.42
C PRO A 162 -5.14 20.09 4.30
N MET A 163 -4.99 18.90 3.71
CA MET A 163 -4.30 17.82 4.39
C MET A 163 -2.82 18.17 4.58
N GLU A 164 -2.21 17.68 5.65
CA GLU A 164 -0.78 17.91 5.89
C GLU A 164 -0.02 16.59 5.96
N VAL A 165 1.09 16.53 5.22
CA VAL A 165 2.07 15.45 5.30
C VAL A 165 3.42 16.00 5.73
N THR A 166 4.16 15.24 6.52
CA THR A 166 5.57 15.50 6.82
C THR A 166 6.43 14.47 6.12
N TRP A 167 7.61 14.87 5.66
CA TRP A 167 8.57 13.94 5.08
C TRP A 167 10.00 14.24 5.49
N ALA A 168 10.83 13.20 5.48
CA ALA A 168 12.27 13.27 5.72
C ALA A 168 13.00 12.11 5.01
N PRO A 169 14.33 12.21 4.78
CA PRO A 169 15.14 11.05 4.42
C PRO A 169 14.87 9.88 5.36
N ALA A 170 14.73 8.69 4.77
CA ALA A 170 14.41 7.51 5.55
C ALA A 170 15.58 7.07 6.42
N ARG A 171 15.24 6.55 7.60
CA ARG A 171 16.14 5.86 8.50
C ARG A 171 16.76 4.66 7.77
N ALA A 172 18.01 4.36 8.14
CA ALA A 172 18.79 3.27 7.54
C ALA A 172 18.05 1.91 7.52
N LEU A 173 17.20 1.66 8.52
CA LEU A 173 16.36 0.46 8.58
C LEU A 173 15.41 0.32 7.38
N PHE A 174 14.72 1.39 6.98
CA PHE A 174 13.83 1.33 5.82
C PHE A 174 14.61 1.22 4.53
N THR A 175 15.71 1.96 4.40
CA THR A 175 16.59 1.85 3.22
C THR A 175 17.11 0.41 3.07
N ALA A 176 17.48 -0.25 4.16
CA ALA A 176 17.89 -1.65 4.15
C ALA A 176 16.73 -2.58 3.73
N LYS A 177 15.51 -2.37 4.25
CA LYS A 177 14.36 -3.19 3.85
C LYS A 177 13.93 -2.99 2.40
N ILE A 178 13.98 -1.76 1.90
CA ILE A 178 13.70 -1.46 0.49
C ILE A 178 14.70 -2.17 -0.42
N ARG A 179 15.99 -2.17 -0.06
CA ARG A 179 17.01 -2.91 -0.80
C ARG A 179 16.68 -4.40 -0.86
N GLU A 180 16.37 -5.01 0.28
CA GLU A 180 15.99 -6.42 0.36
C GLU A 180 14.75 -6.75 -0.47
N TRP A 181 13.72 -5.90 -0.44
CA TRP A 181 12.50 -6.11 -1.24
C TRP A 181 12.75 -6.01 -2.74
N ASN A 182 13.57 -5.05 -3.18
CA ASN A 182 13.94 -4.95 -4.58
C ASN A 182 14.78 -6.16 -5.05
N GLU A 183 15.71 -6.65 -4.24
CA GLU A 183 16.48 -7.86 -4.55
C GLU A 183 15.59 -9.10 -4.68
N ARG A 184 14.52 -9.19 -3.88
CA ARG A 184 13.51 -10.26 -3.99
C ARG A 184 12.62 -10.10 -5.22
N ALA A 185 12.20 -8.88 -5.56
CA ALA A 185 11.39 -8.62 -6.76
C ALA A 185 12.15 -8.95 -8.07
N GLY A 186 13.49 -8.90 -8.02
CA GLY A 186 14.37 -9.36 -9.10
C GLY A 186 14.48 -10.89 -9.24
N ARG A 187 13.97 -11.67 -8.28
CA ARG A 187 13.89 -13.13 -8.36
C ARG A 187 12.46 -13.55 -8.77
N PRO A 188 12.26 -14.69 -9.45
CA PRO A 188 10.93 -15.25 -9.62
C PRO A 188 10.29 -15.42 -8.24
N LEU A 189 9.24 -14.65 -7.95
CA LEU A 189 8.43 -14.86 -6.76
C LEU A 189 7.68 -16.17 -6.96
N ASP A 190 7.93 -17.16 -6.09
CA ASP A 190 7.08 -18.32 -5.96
C ASP A 190 5.61 -17.86 -5.92
N HIS A 191 4.86 -18.35 -6.89
CA HIS A 191 3.46 -18.06 -7.24
C HIS A 191 2.44 -18.33 -6.10
N HIS A 192 2.91 -18.55 -4.88
CA HIS A 192 2.13 -19.02 -3.74
C HIS A 192 1.29 -17.94 -3.06
N ILE A 193 1.72 -16.67 -3.06
CA ILE A 193 0.96 -15.60 -2.37
C ILE A 193 -0.28 -15.18 -3.17
N ARG A 194 -0.18 -15.12 -4.50
CA ARG A 194 -1.32 -14.74 -5.36
C ARG A 194 -2.42 -15.82 -5.37
N LYS A 195 -2.03 -17.10 -5.42
CA LYS A 195 -2.98 -18.22 -5.36
C LYS A 195 -3.69 -18.33 -4.02
N LYS A 196 -3.04 -18.00 -2.90
CA LYS A 196 -3.69 -18.10 -1.58
C LYS A 196 -4.76 -17.02 -1.38
N LEU A 197 -4.55 -15.81 -1.89
CA LEU A 197 -5.55 -14.73 -1.87
C LEU A 197 -6.71 -14.93 -2.85
N GLU A 198 -6.49 -15.69 -3.93
CA GLU A 198 -7.53 -16.06 -4.90
C GLU A 198 -8.32 -17.31 -4.46
N ALA A 199 -7.66 -18.29 -3.82
CA ALA A 199 -8.30 -19.50 -3.32
C ALA A 199 -9.23 -19.22 -2.11
N ASP A 200 -8.91 -18.24 -1.26
CA ASP A 200 -9.78 -17.81 -0.15
C ASP A 200 -11.04 -17.05 -0.62
N LYS A 201 -11.11 -16.64 -1.89
CA LYS A 201 -12.30 -16.00 -2.47
C LYS A 201 -13.31 -17.00 -3.03
N THR A 202 -12.91 -18.25 -3.21
CA THR A 202 -13.78 -19.35 -3.61
C THR A 202 -13.93 -20.32 -2.44
N GLY A 203 -14.66 -19.88 -1.41
CA GLY A 203 -15.21 -20.81 -0.42
C GLY A 203 -16.19 -21.76 -1.10
N PRO A 204 -16.32 -23.01 -0.62
CA PRO A 204 -17.12 -24.03 -1.28
C PRO A 204 -18.59 -23.65 -1.27
N ASP A 205 -19.21 -23.82 -2.43
CA ASP A 205 -20.65 -23.83 -2.63
C ASP A 205 -21.27 -24.84 -1.64
N VAL A 206 -22.15 -24.37 -0.76
CA VAL A 206 -22.86 -25.24 0.19
C VAL A 206 -23.91 -25.99 -0.61
N GLY A 207 -23.47 -27.09 -1.22
CA GLY A 207 -24.34 -28.07 -1.86
C GLY A 207 -25.27 -28.72 -0.83
N GLU A 208 -26.55 -28.70 -1.16
CA GLU A 208 -27.67 -29.38 -0.50
C GLU A 208 -27.30 -30.70 0.18
N ALA A 209 -27.62 -30.80 1.47
CA ALA A 209 -27.71 -32.06 2.18
C ALA A 209 -28.98 -32.80 1.71
N VAL A 210 -28.82 -33.81 0.85
CA VAL A 210 -29.81 -34.86 0.64
C VAL A 210 -29.28 -36.11 1.34
N GLY A 211 -29.89 -36.45 2.47
CA GLY A 211 -29.61 -37.69 3.19
C GLY A 211 -30.21 -38.90 2.47
N PRO A 212 -29.57 -40.09 2.50
CA PRO A 212 -30.17 -41.29 1.96
C PRO A 212 -31.15 -41.90 2.96
N SER A 213 -32.42 -41.93 2.58
CA SER A 213 -33.44 -42.82 3.14
C SER A 213 -33.07 -44.27 2.77
N GLY A 214 -32.86 -45.09 3.80
CA GLY A 214 -32.57 -46.51 3.65
C GLY A 214 -33.84 -47.30 3.35
N ASP A 215 -33.80 -48.03 2.24
CA ASP A 215 -34.67 -49.17 1.95
C ASP A 215 -33.76 -50.36 1.61
N GLY A 216 -33.98 -51.48 2.29
CA GLY A 216 -33.20 -52.71 2.11
C GLY A 216 -33.65 -53.80 3.07
N GLU A 217 -34.82 -54.38 2.77
CA GLU A 217 -35.28 -55.67 3.29
C GLU A 217 -34.30 -56.80 2.91
N ALA A 218 -34.00 -57.66 3.89
CA ALA A 218 -33.93 -59.11 3.77
C ALA A 218 -34.05 -59.75 5.17
#